data_AF-A0A9Q8QQ24-F1
#
_entry.id   AF-A0A9Q8QQ24-F1
#
_cell.length_a   1.000
_cell.length_b   1.000
_cell.length_c   1.000
_cell.angle_alpha   90.00
_cell.angle_beta   90.00
_cell.angle_gamma   90.00
#
_symmetry.space_group_name_H-M   'P 1'
#
loop_
_entity.id
_entity.type
_entity.pdbx_description
1 polymer ?
#
loop_
_entity_poly.entity_id
_entity_poly.type
_entity_poly.pdbx_seq_one_letter_code
_entity_poly.pdbx_strand_id
1 'polypeptide(L)'
;MITANKRADVTRATGARCTLWFCLKTFNITVFDGRPSQALVAVWNETQFEAATSAHQDEHVFVNMPTLMDLPERSRYSVSAKALGALRSFMNTLISGSFERNPGLDNYSSDWIEAMWRATGDLNSWIDKMTLIMTNEVREHGTIRDPSGMKYEGSASKLASYVHVQWYWMIYPGIFFLISLYYLVGTIVASARDGVVAWKGDSLPMLFSHIDPQILALGPEKMNLPKGLDDLGKIQVALTRNEQGLWTFEPQSTRRTQGTDWEDDFAAFLGLV
;
A
#
# COMPACT_ATOMS: atom_id res chain seq x y z
N MET A 1 28.86 29.01 -42.31
CA MET A 1 30.18 29.45 -42.80
C MET A 1 30.01 30.90 -43.18
N ILE A 2 30.59 31.84 -42.43
CA ILE A 2 30.41 33.28 -42.69
C ILE A 2 31.48 33.69 -43.70
N THR A 3 31.07 34.02 -44.92
CA THR A 3 31.96 34.50 -45.98
C THR A 3 31.88 36.02 -46.01
N ALA A 4 32.88 36.69 -45.45
CA ALA A 4 32.98 38.15 -45.54
C ALA A 4 33.64 38.53 -46.87
N ASN A 5 32.86 39.06 -47.81
CA ASN A 5 33.39 39.56 -49.07
C ASN A 5 33.97 40.97 -48.85
N LYS A 6 35.28 41.11 -49.09
CA LYS A 6 36.02 42.35 -48.88
C LYS A 6 35.67 43.36 -49.98
N ARG A 7 34.84 44.37 -49.67
CA ARG A 7 34.69 45.55 -50.54
C ARG A 7 35.89 46.47 -50.29
N ALA A 8 36.49 46.94 -51.38
CA ALA A 8 37.69 47.76 -51.36
C ALA A 8 37.41 49.18 -50.83
N ASP A 9 37.36 49.32 -49.51
CA ASP A 9 37.97 50.45 -48.80
C ASP A 9 38.11 50.06 -47.32
N VAL A 10 39.16 50.58 -46.67
CA VAL A 10 39.69 50.07 -45.40
C VAL A 10 38.69 50.17 -44.25
N THR A 11 37.88 49.13 -44.05
CA THR A 11 37.13 48.88 -42.82
C THR A 11 37.69 47.63 -42.16
N ARG A 12 38.03 47.72 -40.87
CA ARG A 12 38.49 46.56 -40.08
C ARG A 12 37.35 45.56 -39.97
N ALA A 13 37.29 44.60 -40.88
CA ALA A 13 36.34 43.50 -40.83
C ALA A 13 36.75 42.54 -39.71
N THR A 14 35.96 42.48 -38.65
CA THR A 14 36.11 41.48 -37.58
C THR A 14 35.05 40.40 -37.77
N GLY A 15 35.47 39.14 -37.66
CA GLY A 15 34.58 37.98 -37.78
C GLY A 15 34.72 37.07 -36.58
N ALA A 16 33.60 36.65 -36.01
CA ALA A 16 33.54 35.62 -34.98
C ALA A 16 33.12 34.29 -35.61
N ARG A 17 33.77 33.19 -35.22
CA ARG A 17 33.38 31.83 -35.62
C ARG A 17 33.20 30.99 -34.38
N CYS A 18 31.95 30.56 -34.15
CA CYS A 18 31.61 29.64 -33.09
C CYS A 18 31.29 28.26 -33.67
N THR A 19 31.54 27.22 -32.89
CA THR A 19 31.20 25.83 -33.23
C THR A 19 30.47 25.21 -32.06
N LEU A 20 29.37 24.52 -32.34
CA LEU A 20 28.59 23.78 -31.37
C LEU A 20 28.68 22.30 -31.72
N TRP A 21 28.81 21.46 -30.71
CA TRP A 21 28.82 20.01 -30.84
C TRP A 21 28.09 19.37 -29.66
N PHE A 22 27.59 18.16 -29.85
CA PHE A 22 26.99 17.38 -28.79
C PHE A 22 28.06 16.81 -27.87
N CYS A 23 27.77 16.77 -26.57
CA CYS A 23 28.60 16.11 -25.57
C CYS A 23 27.73 15.30 -24.62
N LEU A 24 28.30 14.23 -24.09
CA LEU A 24 27.74 13.48 -22.98
C LEU A 24 28.21 14.10 -21.67
N LYS A 25 27.31 14.19 -20.71
CA LYS A 25 27.60 14.62 -19.35
C LYS A 25 27.06 13.58 -18.39
N THR A 26 27.93 13.08 -17.53
CA THR A 26 27.56 12.16 -16.44
C THR A 26 27.38 12.95 -15.17
N PHE A 27 26.29 12.70 -14.46
CA PHE A 27 25.95 13.37 -13.21
C PHE A 27 25.81 12.35 -12.09
N ASN A 28 26.34 12.68 -10.92
CA ASN A 28 26.00 12.00 -9.68
C ASN A 28 24.75 12.66 -9.12
N ILE A 29 23.63 11.94 -9.15
CA ILE A 29 22.31 12.42 -8.77
C ILE A 29 21.92 11.74 -7.46
N THR A 30 21.66 12.53 -6.43
CA THR A 30 21.11 12.06 -5.16
C THR A 30 19.81 12.78 -4.84
N VAL A 31 18.86 12.09 -4.23
CA VAL A 31 17.58 12.69 -3.80
C VAL A 31 17.43 12.41 -2.31
N PHE A 32 17.40 13.49 -1.52
CA PHE A 32 17.23 13.41 -0.07
C PHE A 32 16.06 14.32 0.34
N ASP A 33 15.08 13.78 1.08
CA ASP A 33 13.87 14.48 1.50
C ASP A 33 13.14 15.25 0.37
N GLY A 34 13.07 14.63 -0.82
CA GLY A 34 12.44 15.23 -2.00
C GLY A 34 13.25 16.37 -2.65
N ARG A 35 14.46 16.68 -2.16
CA ARG A 35 15.36 17.65 -2.77
C ARG A 35 16.39 16.93 -3.65
N PRO A 36 16.38 17.14 -4.97
CA PRO A 36 17.40 16.58 -5.85
C PRO A 36 18.70 17.39 -5.74
N SER A 37 19.82 16.70 -5.63
CA SER A 37 21.19 17.25 -5.71
C SER A 37 21.90 16.57 -6.88
N GLN A 38 22.54 17.37 -7.74
CA GLN A 38 23.22 16.90 -8.95
C GLN A 38 24.64 17.47 -8.99
N ALA A 39 25.63 16.61 -9.09
CA ALA A 39 27.03 16.99 -9.27
C ALA A 39 27.55 16.46 -10.61
N LEU A 40 28.26 17.31 -11.37
CA LEU A 40 28.89 16.89 -12.63
C LEU A 40 30.09 15.99 -12.32
N VAL A 41 30.12 14.79 -12.91
CA VAL A 41 31.21 13.83 -12.74
C VAL A 41 32.19 13.92 -13.89
N ALA A 42 31.68 13.83 -15.12
CA ALA A 42 32.52 13.78 -16.32
C ALA A 42 31.79 14.35 -17.54
N VAL A 43 32.58 14.80 -18.52
CA VAL A 43 32.11 15.29 -19.82
C VAL A 43 32.87 14.56 -20.93
N TRP A 44 32.18 14.16 -21.99
CA TRP A 44 32.76 13.46 -23.12
C TRP A 44 32.21 13.97 -24.45
N ASN A 45 33.04 14.07 -25.48
CA ASN A 45 32.68 14.69 -26.76
C ASN A 45 33.21 13.96 -28.00
N GLU A 46 33.99 12.88 -27.83
CA GLU A 46 34.54 12.14 -28.97
C GLU A 46 33.44 11.33 -29.66
N THR A 47 33.31 11.53 -30.96
CA THR A 47 32.27 10.88 -31.78
C THR A 47 32.82 10.35 -33.09
N GLN A 48 32.22 9.27 -33.58
CA GLN A 48 32.49 8.67 -34.88
C GLN A 48 31.20 8.59 -35.69
N PHE A 49 31.29 8.86 -37.00
CA PHE A 49 30.16 8.64 -37.91
C PHE A 49 30.03 7.15 -38.24
N GLU A 50 28.82 6.61 -38.08
CA GLU A 50 28.46 5.27 -38.51
C GLU A 50 27.32 5.34 -39.54
N ALA A 51 27.57 4.73 -40.71
CA ALA A 51 26.59 4.68 -41.79
C ALA A 51 25.42 3.75 -41.45
N ALA A 52 24.26 4.03 -42.03
CA ALA A 52 23.04 3.25 -41.80
C ALA A 52 23.24 1.74 -42.08
N THR A 53 22.63 0.92 -41.23
CA THR A 53 22.52 -0.53 -41.38
C THR A 53 21.05 -0.94 -41.27
N SER A 54 20.75 -2.24 -41.35
CA SER A 54 19.39 -2.75 -41.08
C SER A 54 18.91 -2.47 -39.65
N ALA A 55 19.82 -2.16 -38.71
CA ALA A 55 19.51 -1.94 -37.31
C ALA A 55 19.43 -0.45 -36.91
N HIS A 56 20.06 0.45 -37.67
CA HIS A 56 20.09 1.88 -37.34
C HIS A 56 20.23 2.76 -38.59
N GLN A 57 19.80 4.02 -38.50
CA GLN A 57 20.04 5.02 -39.55
C GLN A 57 21.45 5.60 -39.42
N ASP A 58 21.82 6.53 -40.32
CA ASP A 58 23.05 7.30 -40.21
C ASP A 58 23.09 8.04 -38.88
N GLU A 59 24.15 7.83 -38.09
CA GLU A 59 24.27 8.38 -36.75
C GLU A 59 25.72 8.71 -36.39
N HIS A 60 25.89 9.67 -35.48
CA HIS A 60 27.15 9.97 -34.82
C HIS A 60 27.14 9.28 -33.46
N VAL A 61 28.02 8.30 -33.28
CA VAL A 61 28.12 7.47 -32.07
C VAL A 61 29.24 8.02 -31.19
N PHE A 62 29.02 8.09 -29.88
CA PHE A 62 30.08 8.42 -28.92
C PHE A 62 30.99 7.21 -28.71
N VAL A 63 32.29 7.40 -28.90
CA VAL A 63 33.32 6.35 -28.84
C VAL A 63 34.34 6.66 -27.75
N ASN A 64 35.11 5.65 -27.31
CA ASN A 64 36.22 5.80 -26.36
C ASN A 64 35.85 6.42 -24.99
N MET A 65 34.59 6.25 -24.55
CA MET A 65 34.11 6.85 -23.29
C MET A 65 34.91 6.34 -22.07
N PRO A 66 35.28 7.23 -21.12
CA PRO A 66 36.12 6.89 -19.99
C PRO A 66 35.35 6.07 -18.94
N THR A 67 36.05 5.16 -18.26
CA THR A 67 35.48 4.30 -17.21
C THR A 67 34.90 5.08 -16.02
N LEU A 68 35.35 6.33 -15.79
CA LEU A 68 34.81 7.23 -14.78
C LEU A 68 33.30 7.51 -14.97
N MET A 69 32.77 7.33 -16.19
CA MET A 69 31.36 7.55 -16.48
C MET A 69 30.43 6.41 -16.03
N ASP A 70 30.98 5.30 -15.55
CA ASP A 70 30.22 4.15 -15.01
C ASP A 70 29.08 3.68 -15.94
N LEU A 71 29.42 3.56 -17.23
CA LEU A 71 28.46 3.20 -18.27
C LEU A 71 28.27 1.68 -18.34
N PRO A 72 27.06 1.17 -18.60
CA PRO A 72 26.83 -0.26 -18.81
C PRO A 72 27.69 -0.80 -19.96
N GLU A 73 28.23 -2.03 -19.82
CA GLU A 73 29.20 -2.66 -20.74
C GLU A 73 28.74 -2.78 -22.22
N ARG A 74 27.46 -2.53 -22.52
CA ARG A 74 26.88 -2.58 -23.88
C ARG A 74 26.00 -1.38 -24.21
N SER A 75 26.23 -0.25 -23.56
CA SER A 75 25.49 0.99 -23.84
C SER A 75 26.01 1.66 -25.13
N ARG A 76 25.09 2.05 -26.01
CA ARG A 76 25.39 2.78 -27.26
C ARG A 76 24.68 4.12 -27.20
N TYR A 77 25.45 5.20 -27.17
CA TYR A 77 24.94 6.56 -27.21
C TYR A 77 25.21 7.15 -28.59
N SER A 78 24.16 7.59 -29.26
CA SER A 78 24.26 8.15 -30.60
C SER A 78 23.27 9.29 -30.83
N VAL A 79 23.61 10.16 -31.78
CA VAL A 79 22.76 11.23 -32.27
C VAL A 79 22.53 11.00 -33.77
N SER A 80 21.27 11.01 -34.21
CA SER A 80 20.94 10.81 -35.63
C SER A 80 21.58 11.90 -36.50
N ALA A 81 22.20 11.52 -37.61
CA ALA A 81 22.79 12.45 -38.56
C ALA A 81 21.73 13.35 -39.22
N LYS A 82 20.50 12.86 -39.41
CA LYS A 82 19.37 13.66 -39.91
C LYS A 82 18.97 14.74 -38.90
N ALA A 83 18.90 14.39 -37.61
CA ALA A 83 18.60 15.35 -36.55
C ALA A 83 19.71 16.41 -36.45
N LEU A 84 20.98 16.00 -36.52
CA LEU A 84 22.11 16.92 -36.55
C LEU A 84 22.09 17.83 -37.79
N GLY A 85 21.72 17.29 -38.96
CA GLY A 85 21.56 18.05 -40.19
C GLY A 85 20.43 19.09 -40.12
N ALA A 86 19.26 18.70 -39.61
CA ALA A 86 18.14 19.60 -39.40
C ALA A 86 18.49 20.72 -38.40
N LEU A 87 19.10 20.35 -37.27
CA LEU A 87 19.57 21.31 -36.28
C LEU A 87 20.60 22.26 -36.87
N ARG A 88 21.58 21.77 -37.63
CA ARG A 88 22.57 22.62 -38.31
C ARG A 88 21.91 23.58 -39.29
N SER A 89 20.92 23.12 -40.06
CA SER A 89 20.18 23.98 -40.98
C SER A 89 19.46 25.10 -40.25
N PHE A 90 18.76 24.77 -39.16
CA PHE A 90 18.07 25.75 -38.31
C PHE A 90 19.05 26.73 -37.65
N MET A 91 20.13 26.24 -37.04
CA MET A 91 21.12 27.12 -36.39
C MET A 91 21.84 28.04 -37.38
N ASN A 92 22.04 27.59 -38.62
CA ASN A 92 22.61 28.44 -39.67
C ASN A 92 21.71 29.63 -40.01
N THR A 93 20.37 29.51 -39.94
CA THR A 93 19.48 30.66 -40.22
C THR A 93 19.49 31.69 -39.09
N LEU A 94 19.87 31.30 -37.87
CA LEU A 94 19.93 32.17 -36.70
C LEU A 94 21.28 32.87 -36.55
N ILE A 95 22.38 32.12 -36.66
CA ILE A 95 23.72 32.59 -36.27
C ILE A 95 24.55 33.05 -37.48
N SER A 96 24.14 32.70 -38.71
CA SER A 96 24.86 33.14 -39.91
C SER A 96 24.28 34.47 -40.41
N GLY A 97 25.08 35.52 -40.36
CA GLY A 97 24.72 36.79 -40.95
C GLY A 97 25.84 37.82 -40.88
N SER A 98 25.52 39.03 -41.33
CA SER A 98 26.41 40.17 -41.34
C SER A 98 25.81 41.35 -40.56
N PHE A 99 26.72 42.19 -40.08
CA PHE A 99 26.43 43.49 -39.49
C PHE A 99 27.24 44.54 -40.25
N GLU A 100 26.59 45.61 -40.68
CA GLU A 100 27.23 46.74 -41.35
C GLU A 100 26.91 48.02 -40.57
N ARG A 101 27.97 48.72 -40.16
CA ARG A 101 27.85 50.01 -39.48
C ARG A 101 27.96 51.13 -40.50
N ASN A 102 26.84 51.80 -40.77
CA ASN A 102 26.82 53.02 -41.56
C ASN A 102 26.66 54.24 -40.64
N PRO A 103 27.18 55.42 -41.01
CA PRO A 103 27.01 56.63 -40.21
C PRO A 103 25.52 56.94 -40.01
N GLY A 104 25.04 56.83 -38.77
CA GLY A 104 23.65 57.12 -38.39
C GLY A 104 22.65 55.96 -38.55
N LEU A 105 23.06 54.81 -39.10
CA LEU A 105 22.20 53.63 -39.20
C LEU A 105 23.02 52.34 -39.09
N ASP A 106 22.72 51.54 -38.08
CA ASP A 106 23.25 50.19 -37.93
C ASP A 106 22.34 49.22 -38.72
N ASN A 107 22.91 48.47 -39.66
CA ASN A 107 22.18 47.50 -40.48
C ASN A 107 22.52 46.06 -40.06
N TYR A 108 21.50 45.33 -39.61
CA TYR A 108 21.62 43.93 -39.19
C TYR A 108 20.91 43.04 -40.20
N SER A 109 21.54 41.93 -40.57
CA SER A 109 20.92 40.94 -41.47
C SER A 109 19.72 40.21 -40.85
N SER A 110 19.65 40.12 -39.51
CA SER A 110 18.50 39.60 -38.77
C SER A 110 18.50 40.10 -37.32
N ASP A 111 17.34 40.04 -36.67
CA ASP A 111 17.17 40.37 -35.24
C ASP A 111 18.07 39.51 -34.34
N TRP A 112 18.37 38.27 -34.75
CA TRP A 112 19.28 37.38 -34.03
C TRP A 112 20.72 37.86 -34.09
N ILE A 113 21.16 38.39 -35.24
CA ILE A 113 22.49 38.98 -35.40
C ILE A 113 22.58 40.30 -34.63
N GLU A 114 21.50 41.09 -34.57
CA GLU A 114 21.44 42.26 -33.70
C GLU A 114 21.57 41.89 -32.22
N ALA A 115 20.80 40.89 -31.76
CA ALA A 115 20.85 40.41 -30.39
C ALA A 115 22.24 39.85 -30.03
N MET A 116 22.85 39.06 -30.91
CA MET A 116 24.20 38.52 -30.74
C MET A 116 25.25 39.64 -30.74
N TRP A 117 25.11 40.63 -31.61
CA TRP A 117 26.00 41.79 -31.65
C TRP A 117 25.91 42.63 -30.37
N ARG A 118 24.70 42.86 -29.86
CA ARG A 118 24.51 43.51 -28.55
C ARG A 118 25.09 42.68 -27.39
N ALA A 119 25.08 41.36 -27.52
CA ALA A 119 25.65 40.43 -26.54
C ALA A 119 27.17 40.23 -26.68
N THR A 120 27.85 40.86 -27.65
CA THR A 120 29.30 40.67 -27.89
C THR A 120 30.17 41.02 -26.67
N GLY A 121 29.67 41.83 -25.74
CA GLY A 121 30.36 42.14 -24.48
C GLY A 121 30.65 40.91 -23.60
N ASP A 122 29.82 39.86 -23.68
CA ASP A 122 30.04 38.56 -23.04
C ASP A 122 29.42 37.43 -23.90
N LEU A 123 30.09 37.16 -25.02
CA LEU A 123 29.66 36.13 -25.97
C LEU A 123 29.66 34.73 -25.35
N ASN A 124 30.54 34.47 -24.36
CA ASN A 124 30.63 33.18 -23.69
C ASN A 124 29.36 32.89 -22.88
N SER A 125 28.93 33.83 -22.04
CA SER A 125 27.69 33.71 -21.28
C SER A 125 26.45 33.58 -22.17
N TRP A 126 26.45 34.24 -23.33
CA TRP A 126 25.38 34.09 -24.31
C TRP A 126 25.33 32.68 -24.90
N ILE A 127 26.47 32.13 -25.34
CA ILE A 127 26.57 30.76 -25.85
C ILE A 127 26.23 29.73 -24.76
N ASP A 128 26.66 29.94 -23.52
CA ASP A 128 26.35 29.06 -22.39
C ASP A 128 24.84 28.99 -22.13
N LYS A 129 24.15 30.14 -22.15
CA LYS A 129 22.69 30.17 -22.02
C LYS A 129 21.99 29.53 -23.21
N MET A 130 22.47 29.77 -24.42
CA MET A 130 21.91 29.17 -25.63
C MET A 130 22.03 27.64 -25.59
N THR A 131 23.22 27.12 -25.26
CA THR A 131 23.46 25.68 -25.15
C THR A 131 22.68 25.06 -23.99
N LEU A 132 22.48 25.77 -22.89
CA LEU A 132 21.63 25.34 -21.79
C LEU A 132 20.17 25.16 -22.24
N ILE A 133 19.60 26.14 -22.95
CA ILE A 133 18.23 26.05 -23.47
C ILE A 133 18.11 24.87 -24.45
N MET A 134 19.05 24.73 -25.38
CA MET A 134 19.06 23.59 -26.32
C MET A 134 19.17 22.25 -25.58
N THR A 135 19.97 22.18 -24.52
CA THR A 135 20.10 20.97 -23.70
C THR A 135 18.79 20.64 -22.99
N ASN A 136 18.11 21.64 -22.43
CA ASN A 136 16.82 21.45 -21.78
C ASN A 136 15.76 20.97 -22.76
N GLU A 137 15.68 21.57 -23.95
CA GLU A 137 14.76 21.13 -25.00
C GLU A 137 14.99 19.69 -25.43
N VAL A 138 16.25 19.29 -25.62
CA VAL A 138 16.59 17.88 -25.94
C VAL A 138 16.23 16.94 -24.78
N ARG A 139 16.32 17.38 -23.53
CA ARG A 139 15.97 16.56 -22.35
C ARG A 139 14.47 16.43 -22.15
N GLU A 140 13.70 17.46 -22.46
CA GLU A 140 12.24 17.49 -22.27
C GLU A 140 11.48 16.89 -23.45
N HIS A 141 11.87 17.24 -24.68
CA HIS A 141 11.16 16.88 -25.91
C HIS A 141 11.92 15.87 -26.78
N GLY A 142 13.12 15.43 -26.37
CA GLY A 142 13.89 14.44 -27.10
C GLY A 142 13.22 13.07 -27.14
N THR A 143 13.33 12.38 -28.28
CA THR A 143 12.88 11.00 -28.43
C THR A 143 14.05 10.04 -28.35
N ILE A 144 13.90 8.97 -27.58
CA ILE A 144 14.93 7.95 -27.39
C ILE A 144 14.50 6.71 -28.17
N ARG A 145 15.43 6.11 -28.92
CA ARG A 145 15.18 4.94 -29.77
C ARG A 145 14.72 3.71 -28.97
N ASP A 146 15.32 3.50 -27.80
CA ASP A 146 14.96 2.43 -26.87
C ASP A 146 14.61 3.00 -25.49
N PRO A 147 13.32 3.20 -25.19
CA PRO A 147 12.86 3.66 -23.88
C PRO A 147 13.14 2.65 -22.77
N SER A 148 13.26 1.36 -23.10
CA SER A 148 13.40 0.26 -22.14
C SER A 148 14.86 -0.03 -21.75
N GLY A 149 15.81 0.39 -22.60
CA GLY A 149 17.24 0.31 -22.38
C GLY A 149 17.82 1.37 -21.43
N MET A 150 16.99 2.29 -20.94
CA MET A 150 17.36 3.35 -19.99
C MET A 150 17.47 2.81 -18.56
N LYS A 151 18.36 1.85 -18.34
CA LYS A 151 18.69 1.34 -17.01
C LYS A 151 20.04 1.90 -16.60
N TYR A 152 20.00 2.86 -15.69
CA TYR A 152 21.18 3.26 -14.95
C TYR A 152 21.19 2.49 -13.64
N GLU A 153 22.32 1.88 -13.29
CA GLU A 153 22.44 1.20 -12.01
C GLU A 153 22.42 2.25 -10.89
N GLY A 154 21.46 2.13 -9.98
CA GLY A 154 21.28 3.08 -8.90
C GLY A 154 20.50 2.46 -7.75
N SER A 155 20.83 2.84 -6.52
CA SER A 155 20.08 2.46 -5.34
C SER A 155 19.00 3.49 -5.05
N ALA A 156 17.75 3.08 -5.08
CA ALA A 156 16.62 3.91 -4.66
C ALA A 156 16.04 3.36 -3.35
N SER A 157 16.10 4.16 -2.29
CA SER A 157 15.44 3.85 -1.02
C SER A 157 14.01 4.33 -1.07
N LYS A 158 13.05 3.45 -0.74
CA LYS A 158 11.66 3.83 -0.56
C LYS A 158 11.30 3.82 0.92
N LEU A 159 10.43 4.72 1.34
CA LEU A 159 9.80 4.64 2.64
C LEU A 159 8.92 3.39 2.66
N ALA A 160 9.31 2.39 3.47
CA ALA A 160 8.51 1.20 3.71
C ALA A 160 7.72 1.38 5.01
N SER A 161 6.41 1.16 4.97
CA SER A 161 5.58 1.15 6.16
C SER A 161 5.96 -0.03 7.05
N TYR A 162 6.61 0.26 8.18
CA TYR A 162 6.96 -0.74 9.17
C TYR A 162 5.86 -0.83 10.23
N VAL A 163 5.07 -1.91 10.21
CA VAL A 163 4.03 -2.16 11.22
C VAL A 163 4.62 -3.06 12.31
N HIS A 164 4.85 -2.49 13.49
CA HIS A 164 5.33 -3.24 14.65
C HIS A 164 4.15 -3.62 15.56
N VAL A 165 3.76 -4.89 15.55
CA VAL A 165 2.66 -5.39 16.39
C VAL A 165 3.16 -5.57 17.83
N GLN A 166 2.64 -4.74 18.74
CA GLN A 166 2.93 -4.86 20.17
C GLN A 166 2.05 -5.95 20.82
N TRP A 167 2.55 -7.18 20.88
CA TRP A 167 1.86 -8.33 21.48
C TRP A 167 1.50 -8.16 22.97
N TYR A 168 2.13 -7.23 23.68
CA TYR A 168 1.83 -6.93 25.07
C TYR A 168 0.35 -6.60 25.32
N TRP A 169 -0.29 -5.92 24.38
CA TRP A 169 -1.71 -5.55 24.48
C TRP A 169 -2.67 -6.74 24.35
N MET A 170 -2.20 -7.88 23.80
CA MET A 170 -3.00 -9.11 23.69
C MET A 170 -3.10 -9.89 25.01
N ILE A 171 -2.30 -9.54 26.02
CA ILE A 171 -2.34 -10.18 27.34
C ILE A 171 -3.68 -9.89 28.03
N TYR A 172 -4.18 -8.65 27.93
CA TYR A 172 -5.43 -8.23 28.57
C TYR A 172 -6.66 -9.07 28.13
N PRO A 173 -6.98 -9.19 26.83
CA PRO A 173 -8.09 -10.04 26.41
C PRO A 173 -7.85 -11.54 26.69
N GLY A 174 -6.59 -11.99 26.66
CA GLY A 174 -6.23 -13.37 27.02
C GLY A 174 -6.54 -13.71 28.48
N ILE A 175 -6.21 -12.82 29.41
CA ILE A 175 -6.53 -12.99 30.84
C ILE A 175 -8.05 -12.99 31.06
N PHE A 176 -8.79 -12.08 30.42
CA PHE A 176 -10.26 -12.05 30.54
C PHE A 176 -10.91 -13.37 30.08
N PHE A 177 -10.40 -13.95 28.99
CA PHE A 177 -10.89 -15.24 28.50
C PHE A 177 -10.61 -16.36 29.50
N LEU A 178 -9.41 -16.42 30.07
CA LEU A 178 -9.05 -17.43 31.07
C LEU A 178 -9.88 -17.33 32.35
N ILE A 179 -10.13 -16.10 32.83
CA ILE A 179 -10.99 -15.85 33.99
C ILE A 179 -12.42 -16.32 33.70
N SER A 180 -12.97 -15.98 32.53
CA SER A 180 -14.30 -16.43 32.11
C SER A 180 -14.42 -17.96 32.10
N LEU A 181 -13.43 -18.64 31.50
CA LEU A 181 -13.38 -20.11 31.46
C LEU A 181 -13.29 -20.71 32.86
N TYR A 182 -12.48 -20.12 33.74
CA TYR A 182 -12.36 -20.55 35.14
C TYR A 182 -13.70 -20.46 35.86
N TYR A 183 -14.43 -19.34 35.74
CA TYR A 183 -15.73 -19.19 36.36
C TYR A 183 -16.76 -20.19 35.82
N LEU A 184 -16.76 -20.44 34.51
CA LEU A 184 -17.66 -21.42 33.89
C LEU A 184 -17.42 -22.83 34.43
N VAL A 185 -16.16 -23.26 34.50
CA VAL A 185 -15.82 -24.59 35.04
C VAL A 185 -16.14 -24.65 36.53
N GLY A 186 -15.86 -23.59 37.27
CA GLY A 186 -16.20 -23.47 38.68
C GLY A 186 -17.70 -23.63 38.94
N THR A 187 -18.56 -22.97 38.15
CA THR A 187 -20.02 -23.08 38.29
C THR A 187 -20.54 -24.47 37.92
N ILE A 188 -19.98 -25.11 36.89
CA ILE A 188 -20.34 -26.50 36.53
C ILE A 188 -20.01 -27.46 37.67
N VAL A 189 -18.80 -27.38 38.24
CA VAL A 189 -18.37 -28.28 39.32
C VAL A 189 -19.17 -28.04 40.60
N ALA A 190 -19.42 -26.79 40.97
CA ALA A 190 -20.23 -26.46 42.14
C ALA A 190 -21.67 -26.96 41.97
N SER A 191 -22.29 -26.69 40.81
CA SER A 191 -23.64 -27.16 40.50
C SER A 191 -23.76 -28.68 40.48
N ALA A 192 -22.72 -29.40 40.03
CA ALA A 192 -22.69 -30.86 40.03
C ALA A 192 -22.51 -31.45 41.44
N ARG A 193 -21.73 -30.79 42.30
CA ARG A 193 -21.51 -31.23 43.69
C ARG A 193 -22.70 -30.97 44.60
N ASP A 194 -23.38 -29.84 44.41
CA ASP A 194 -24.53 -29.46 45.22
C ASP A 194 -25.81 -30.22 44.83
N GLY A 195 -25.72 -31.16 43.87
CA GLY A 195 -26.83 -32.03 43.49
C GLY A 195 -28.07 -31.26 43.06
N VAL A 196 -27.88 -30.04 42.52
CA VAL A 196 -28.98 -29.18 42.10
C VAL A 196 -29.64 -29.85 40.89
N VAL A 197 -30.72 -30.58 41.17
CA VAL A 197 -31.61 -31.11 40.15
C VAL A 197 -32.05 -29.91 39.34
N ALA A 198 -31.81 -29.95 38.02
CA ALA A 198 -32.20 -28.89 37.11
C ALA A 198 -33.71 -28.65 37.25
N TRP A 199 -34.10 -27.71 38.11
CA TRP A 199 -35.48 -27.31 38.27
C TRP A 199 -35.80 -26.50 37.02
N LYS A 200 -36.23 -27.21 35.99
CA LYS A 200 -36.91 -26.61 34.86
C LYS A 200 -38.16 -25.96 35.46
N GLY A 201 -38.12 -24.65 35.64
CA GLY A 201 -39.23 -23.84 36.14
C GLY A 201 -40.40 -23.77 35.18
N ASP A 202 -40.81 -24.90 34.61
CA ASP A 202 -42.08 -24.99 33.88
C ASP A 202 -43.17 -24.92 34.95
N SER A 203 -43.77 -23.74 35.11
CA SER A 203 -44.97 -23.49 35.94
C SER A 203 -46.24 -24.13 35.36
N LEU A 204 -46.11 -24.73 34.19
CA LEU A 204 -47.16 -25.32 33.37
C LEU A 204 -47.88 -26.52 34.05
N PRO A 205 -47.20 -27.45 34.76
CA PRO A 205 -47.88 -28.54 35.46
C PRO A 205 -48.85 -28.06 36.53
N MET A 206 -48.54 -26.93 37.18
CA MET A 206 -49.39 -26.35 38.23
C MET A 206 -50.67 -25.71 37.67
N LEU A 207 -50.68 -25.33 36.38
CA LEU A 207 -51.82 -24.68 35.75
C LEU A 207 -52.89 -25.68 35.25
N PHE A 208 -52.50 -26.90 34.91
CA PHE A 208 -53.41 -27.90 34.31
C PHE A 208 -53.91 -28.98 35.29
N SER A 209 -53.44 -28.96 36.54
CA SER A 209 -53.84 -29.90 37.58
C SER A 209 -54.89 -29.30 38.51
N HIS A 210 -55.96 -30.06 38.82
CA HIS A 210 -56.88 -29.68 39.88
C HIS A 210 -56.34 -30.16 41.24
N ILE A 211 -56.41 -29.30 42.25
CA ILE A 211 -56.01 -29.62 43.62
C ILE A 211 -57.16 -30.34 44.32
N ASP A 212 -56.87 -31.43 45.03
CA ASP A 212 -57.86 -32.19 45.80
C ASP A 212 -58.58 -31.28 46.83
N PRO A 213 -59.92 -31.26 46.86
CA PRO A 213 -60.71 -30.43 47.77
C PRO A 213 -60.38 -30.64 49.25
N GLN A 214 -59.85 -31.80 49.65
CA GLN A 214 -59.44 -32.04 51.04
C GLN A 214 -58.23 -31.18 51.42
N ILE A 215 -57.23 -31.09 50.54
CA ILE A 215 -56.03 -30.28 50.75
C ILE A 215 -56.38 -28.79 50.64
N LEU A 216 -57.29 -28.45 49.73
CA LEU A 216 -57.79 -27.08 49.57
C LEU A 216 -58.55 -26.60 50.82
N ALA A 217 -59.32 -27.48 51.47
CA ALA A 217 -60.08 -27.16 52.68
C ALA A 217 -59.19 -26.91 53.92
N LEU A 218 -57.98 -27.47 53.95
CA LEU A 218 -56.96 -27.20 54.97
C LEU A 218 -56.25 -25.85 54.78
N GLY A 219 -56.33 -25.26 53.59
CA GLY A 219 -55.68 -24.00 53.23
C GLY A 219 -56.08 -22.81 54.11
N PRO A 220 -57.38 -22.48 54.28
CA PRO A 220 -57.82 -21.32 55.06
C PRO A 220 -57.40 -21.38 56.53
N GLU A 221 -57.36 -22.57 57.13
CA GLU A 221 -56.96 -22.76 58.52
C GLU A 221 -55.46 -22.56 58.71
N LYS A 222 -54.65 -23.11 57.80
CA LYS A 222 -53.19 -23.08 57.89
C LYS A 222 -52.55 -21.80 57.36
N MET A 223 -53.24 -21.06 56.48
CA MET A 223 -52.76 -19.78 55.94
C MET A 223 -52.72 -18.66 56.98
N ASN A 224 -53.51 -18.78 58.05
CA ASN A 224 -53.54 -17.82 59.16
C ASN A 224 -52.50 -18.12 60.27
N LEU A 225 -51.76 -19.23 60.18
CA LEU A 225 -50.68 -19.55 61.12
C LEU A 225 -49.30 -19.16 60.55
N PRO A 226 -48.42 -18.52 61.33
CA PRO A 226 -47.03 -18.32 60.93
C PRO A 226 -46.36 -19.69 60.72
N LYS A 227 -45.76 -19.89 59.54
CA LYS A 227 -45.20 -21.17 59.03
C LYS A 227 -46.20 -22.29 58.71
N GLY A 228 -47.51 -22.02 58.70
CA GLY A 228 -48.50 -23.04 58.36
C GLY A 228 -48.43 -23.53 56.92
N LEU A 229 -47.92 -22.72 55.99
CA LEU A 229 -47.69 -23.11 54.59
C LEU A 229 -46.53 -24.11 54.43
N ASP A 230 -45.48 -24.01 55.27
CA ASP A 230 -44.34 -24.95 55.22
C ASP A 230 -44.79 -26.37 55.60
N ASP A 231 -45.80 -26.49 56.45
CA ASP A 231 -46.39 -27.79 56.82
C ASP A 231 -47.32 -28.35 55.75
N LEU A 232 -48.02 -27.49 54.98
CA LEU A 232 -48.73 -27.91 53.77
C LEU A 232 -47.76 -28.39 52.68
N GLY A 233 -46.62 -27.73 52.53
CA GLY A 233 -45.60 -28.09 51.53
C GLY A 233 -44.92 -29.45 51.79
N LYS A 234 -45.08 -30.03 52.98
CA LYS A 234 -44.56 -31.38 53.31
C LYS A 234 -45.50 -32.52 52.93
N ILE A 235 -46.74 -32.21 52.54
CA ILE A 235 -47.71 -33.25 52.14
C ILE A 235 -47.26 -33.81 50.79
N GLN A 236 -46.88 -35.09 50.78
CA GLN A 236 -46.54 -35.80 49.55
C GLN A 236 -47.83 -36.07 48.76
N VAL A 237 -47.99 -35.33 47.67
CA VAL A 237 -49.08 -35.51 46.72
C VAL A 237 -48.55 -36.23 45.48
N ALA A 238 -49.32 -37.18 44.98
CA ALA A 238 -49.07 -37.82 43.70
C ALA A 238 -50.09 -37.30 42.68
N LEU A 239 -49.64 -37.06 41.45
CA LEU A 239 -50.54 -36.71 40.36
C LEU A 239 -51.21 -38.01 39.86
N THR A 240 -52.51 -38.15 40.13
CA THR A 240 -53.32 -39.28 39.68
C THR A 240 -54.34 -38.81 38.66
N ARG A 241 -54.69 -39.70 37.72
CA ARG A 241 -55.71 -39.40 36.71
C ARG A 241 -57.04 -39.95 37.20
N ASN A 242 -57.97 -39.05 37.45
CA ASN A 242 -59.28 -39.42 37.96
C ASN A 242 -60.12 -40.09 36.85
N GLU A 243 -61.18 -40.82 37.21
CA GLU A 243 -61.99 -41.60 36.25
C GLU A 243 -62.65 -40.72 35.16
N GLN A 244 -62.77 -39.42 35.42
CA GLN A 244 -63.27 -38.40 34.47
C GLN A 244 -62.19 -37.86 33.52
N GLY A 245 -60.96 -38.37 33.58
CA GLY A 245 -59.87 -38.07 32.65
C GLY A 245 -59.02 -36.83 32.99
N LEU A 246 -59.34 -36.10 34.07
CA LEU A 246 -58.57 -34.97 34.59
C LEU A 246 -57.44 -35.41 35.52
N TRP A 247 -56.35 -34.63 35.55
CA TRP A 247 -55.22 -34.83 36.44
C TRP A 247 -55.44 -34.11 37.77
N THR A 248 -55.45 -34.87 38.86
CA THR A 248 -55.68 -34.38 40.23
C THR A 248 -54.52 -34.74 41.14
N PHE A 249 -54.20 -33.87 42.09
CA PHE A 249 -53.19 -34.15 43.12
C PHE A 249 -53.83 -34.82 44.33
N GLU A 250 -53.66 -36.13 44.48
CA GLU A 250 -54.17 -36.89 45.63
C GLU A 250 -53.06 -37.15 46.67
N PRO A 251 -53.38 -37.14 47.98
CA PRO A 251 -52.43 -37.46 49.03
C PRO A 251 -52.02 -38.94 48.94
N GLN A 252 -50.71 -39.19 48.94
CA GLN A 252 -50.17 -40.53 48.75
C GLN A 252 -50.47 -41.41 49.98
N SER A 253 -51.46 -42.31 49.88
CA SER A 253 -51.69 -43.31 50.93
C SER A 253 -50.52 -44.30 50.95
N THR A 254 -49.89 -44.47 52.11
CA THR A 254 -48.73 -45.37 52.31
C THR A 254 -49.15 -46.83 52.15
N ARG A 255 -49.22 -47.32 50.91
CA ARG A 255 -49.34 -48.75 50.60
C ARG A 255 -47.92 -49.33 50.59
N ARG A 256 -47.60 -50.14 51.62
CA ARG A 256 -46.37 -50.98 51.68
C ARG A 256 -46.19 -51.72 50.36
N THR A 257 -45.14 -51.39 49.62
CA THR A 257 -44.69 -52.13 48.45
C THR A 257 -43.79 -53.29 48.88
N GLN A 258 -44.30 -54.50 48.63
CA GLN A 258 -43.53 -55.74 48.53
C GLN A 258 -42.69 -55.66 47.24
N GLY A 259 -41.41 -56.03 47.34
CA GLY A 259 -40.40 -55.77 46.31
C GLY A 259 -40.41 -56.68 45.09
N THR A 260 -39.71 -56.22 44.05
CA THR A 260 -39.13 -56.93 42.89
C THR A 260 -38.13 -55.95 42.27
N ASP A 261 -36.81 -56.15 42.41
CA ASP A 261 -35.96 -57.07 41.63
C ASP A 261 -35.57 -56.46 40.27
N TRP A 262 -34.39 -55.83 40.24
CA TRP A 262 -33.74 -55.19 39.07
C TRP A 262 -32.21 -55.41 39.06
N GLU A 263 -31.69 -56.25 39.97
CA GLU A 263 -30.24 -56.48 40.11
C GLU A 263 -29.72 -57.60 39.17
N ASP A 264 -30.60 -58.38 38.54
CA ASP A 264 -30.20 -59.49 37.68
C ASP A 264 -29.97 -59.12 36.19
N ASP A 265 -30.40 -57.93 35.74
CA ASP A 265 -30.26 -57.51 34.33
C ASP A 265 -28.91 -56.83 34.00
N PHE A 266 -28.14 -56.38 34.99
CA PHE A 266 -26.86 -55.69 34.76
C PHE A 266 -25.67 -56.65 34.59
N ALA A 267 -25.74 -57.87 35.12
CA ALA A 267 -24.64 -58.84 35.05
C ALA A 267 -24.52 -59.52 33.67
N ALA A 268 -25.56 -59.48 32.83
CA ALA A 268 -25.53 -60.03 31.47
C ALA A 268 -24.92 -59.09 30.42
N PHE A 269 -24.73 -57.79 30.73
CA PHE A 269 -24.29 -56.78 29.75
C PHE A 269 -22.77 -56.58 29.68
N LEU A 270 -21.99 -57.15 30.62
CA LEU A 270 -20.52 -56.93 30.71
C LEU A 270 -19.64 -58.16 30.44
N GLY A 271 -20.18 -59.28 29.97
CA GLY A 271 -19.41 -60.34 29.27
C GLY A 271 -18.05 -60.73 29.87
N LEU A 272 -18.01 -61.08 31.16
CA LEU A 272 -16.84 -61.67 31.81
C LEU A 272 -17.14 -63.10 32.27
N VAL A 273 -16.74 -64.07 31.44
CA VAL A 273 -16.17 -65.36 31.86
C VAL A 273 -14.79 -65.43 31.24
#